data_AF-A0A515IK36-F1
#
_entry.id   AF-A0A515IK36-F1
#
_cell.length_a   1.000
_cell.length_b   1.000
_cell.length_c   1.000
_cell.angle_alpha   90.00
_cell.angle_beta   90.00
_cell.angle_gamma   90.00
#
_symmetry.space_group_name_H-M   'P 1'
#
loop_
_entity.id
_entity.type
_entity.pdbx_description
1 polymer ?
#
loop_
_entity_poly.entity_id
_entity_poly.type
_entity_poly.pdbx_seq_one_letter_code
_entity_poly.pdbx_strand_id
1 'polypeptide(L)'
;MAVGLKAPNIKIDFKPSPKQYELWKLLQPDYCPHCGGHISQKMVGHDIKGNPQYKPYCTSCGSENLPQLILGGGAAGGGKSYLGSCWLVSSCMRFPDIRAVVARKTLKSLKGSTWNTIKKVCKEWGLKEGVNYKINNLDGILTFWNDSVIIMQEMVDLPSDPNFERFGSSEYTIAFIDEVSEISERAIEVLFSRLRWRTAETFKTARMMMSTNPCINWVRSRFVQDDEGNPVLCKEGEAYVPFSVFDNPDIQFVQTYVAALNKITDRATRERLLYGNWDFVDSNLMAAYWNFDGEKHLIERLREKVYDPMKPIISGWDFNVAPYMSEMELQINYEKKEIYLLEENLGKPENKENNTPKLSQKIRDKHLQNQHIGGIIITGDPAGLARSTQTEEGVNNYTIIVDNMKNNVLRPRIKLLQKQPPQSTRLEFVNAILNGFDGWKFMADLRCRKFTEDMIYQQKNSDGTKSKKKVLNPKTGGKEEKYGHLSDILDYVLVLFLCDSWRRFQNQKTTIETYTAPVYNTFEY
;
A
#
# COMPACT_ATOMS: atom_id res chain seq x y z
N MET A 1 -31.02 8.31 -29.92
CA MET A 1 -31.83 7.82 -28.78
C MET A 1 -31.97 6.31 -28.91
N ALA A 2 -31.69 5.60 -27.84
CA ALA A 2 -31.64 4.15 -27.84
C ALA A 2 -33.04 3.60 -28.19
N VAL A 3 -33.12 2.86 -29.29
CA VAL A 3 -34.39 2.39 -29.86
C VAL A 3 -35.20 1.64 -28.80
N GLY A 4 -36.46 2.08 -28.60
CA GLY A 4 -37.41 1.46 -27.69
C GLY A 4 -37.38 1.97 -26.24
N LEU A 5 -36.40 2.79 -25.84
CA LEU A 5 -36.32 3.36 -24.50
C LEU A 5 -36.89 4.79 -24.44
N LYS A 6 -37.35 5.20 -23.25
CA LYS A 6 -38.01 6.48 -22.98
C LYS A 6 -37.45 7.13 -21.71
N ALA A 7 -37.45 8.46 -21.70
CA ALA A 7 -37.10 9.23 -20.51
C ALA A 7 -38.07 8.91 -19.35
N PRO A 8 -37.56 8.79 -18.11
CA PRO A 8 -38.40 8.59 -16.95
C PRO A 8 -39.06 9.91 -16.54
N ASN A 9 -40.29 9.84 -16.02
CA ASN A 9 -40.92 10.96 -15.31
C ASN A 9 -40.79 10.71 -13.80
N ILE A 10 -39.61 11.01 -13.24
CA ILE A 10 -39.26 10.74 -11.83
C ILE A 10 -38.64 11.97 -11.17
N LYS A 11 -38.84 12.09 -9.86
CA LYS A 11 -38.14 13.05 -9.00
C LYS A 11 -37.27 12.26 -8.04
N ILE A 12 -35.96 12.48 -8.09
CA ILE A 12 -34.99 11.81 -7.20
C ILE A 12 -34.65 12.77 -6.06
N ASP A 13 -34.97 12.39 -4.82
CA ASP A 13 -34.61 13.12 -3.60
C ASP A 13 -33.46 12.40 -2.89
N PHE A 14 -32.27 12.43 -3.50
CA PHE A 14 -31.09 11.76 -2.98
C PHE A 14 -30.52 12.52 -1.77
N LYS A 15 -30.47 11.85 -0.61
CA LYS A 15 -30.00 12.42 0.67
C LYS A 15 -28.75 11.71 1.16
N PRO A 16 -27.56 12.06 0.64
CA PRO A 16 -26.31 11.55 1.18
C PRO A 16 -26.09 12.05 2.61
N SER A 17 -25.38 11.27 3.43
CA SER A 17 -24.87 11.76 4.72
C SER A 17 -23.90 12.95 4.53
N PRO A 18 -23.55 13.72 5.58
CA PRO A 18 -22.60 14.82 5.46
C PRO A 18 -21.26 14.42 4.81
N LYS A 19 -20.70 13.27 5.18
CA LYS A 19 -19.45 12.78 4.61
C LYS A 19 -19.60 12.30 3.17
N GLN A 20 -20.69 11.60 2.87
CA GLN A 20 -21.03 11.25 1.49
C GLN A 20 -21.22 12.50 0.62
N TYR A 21 -21.77 13.57 1.18
CA TYR A 21 -21.94 14.84 0.48
C TYR A 21 -20.61 15.55 0.22
N GLU A 22 -19.62 15.44 1.11
CA GLU A 22 -18.26 15.92 0.85
C GLU A 22 -17.68 15.27 -0.42
N LEU A 23 -17.72 13.94 -0.51
CA LEU A 23 -17.27 13.22 -1.70
C LEU A 23 -18.13 13.58 -2.94
N TRP A 24 -19.45 13.65 -2.79
CA TRP A 24 -20.37 14.02 -3.87
C TRP A 24 -20.05 15.37 -4.51
N LYS A 25 -19.69 16.38 -3.69
CA LYS A 25 -19.30 17.72 -4.17
C LYS A 25 -18.08 17.66 -5.08
N LEU A 26 -17.08 16.82 -4.76
CA LEU A 26 -15.88 16.65 -5.58
C LEU A 26 -16.17 15.98 -6.92
N LEU A 27 -17.32 15.31 -7.06
CA LEU A 27 -17.71 14.56 -8.26
C LEU A 27 -18.63 15.36 -9.19
N GLN A 28 -19.06 16.57 -8.81
CA GLN A 28 -20.02 17.32 -9.59
C GLN A 28 -19.44 17.86 -10.92
N PRO A 29 -20.22 17.82 -12.01
CA PRO A 29 -19.81 18.37 -13.29
C PRO A 29 -19.81 19.91 -13.24
N ASP A 30 -18.82 20.53 -13.90
CA ASP A 30 -18.69 22.00 -14.01
C ASP A 30 -18.87 22.74 -12.67
N TYR A 31 -18.24 22.21 -11.62
CA TYR A 31 -18.42 22.70 -10.26
C TYR A 31 -17.09 22.81 -9.53
N CYS A 32 -16.82 23.99 -8.97
CA CYS A 32 -15.69 24.23 -8.09
C CYS A 32 -16.06 23.88 -6.63
N PRO A 33 -15.40 22.91 -5.99
CA PRO A 33 -15.71 22.52 -4.62
C PRO A 33 -15.34 23.59 -3.58
N HIS A 34 -14.53 24.58 -3.95
CA HIS A 34 -14.05 25.64 -3.05
C HIS A 34 -15.04 26.80 -2.90
N CYS A 35 -15.77 27.14 -3.97
CA CYS A 35 -16.66 28.32 -3.98
C CYS A 35 -18.00 28.11 -4.70
N GLY A 36 -18.22 26.95 -5.32
CA GLY A 36 -19.41 26.65 -6.11
C GLY A 36 -19.45 27.26 -7.52
N GLY A 37 -18.39 27.95 -7.96
CA GLY A 37 -18.29 28.52 -9.31
C GLY A 37 -18.07 27.49 -10.41
N HIS A 38 -18.04 27.97 -11.66
CA HIS A 38 -17.87 27.15 -12.87
C HIS A 38 -16.40 26.93 -13.23
N ILE A 39 -16.14 25.93 -14.07
CA ILE A 39 -14.80 25.55 -14.53
C ILE A 39 -14.62 25.97 -15.99
N SER A 40 -13.50 26.64 -16.28
CA SER A 40 -13.07 26.96 -17.64
C SER A 40 -11.61 26.56 -17.84
N GLN A 41 -11.14 26.61 -19.08
CA GLN A 41 -9.75 26.35 -19.46
C GLN A 41 -9.04 27.69 -19.69
N LYS A 42 -7.83 27.85 -19.14
CA LYS A 42 -6.95 28.99 -19.45
C LYS A 42 -5.64 28.51 -20.06
N MET A 43 -5.14 29.24 -21.06
CA MET A 43 -3.82 28.99 -21.61
C MET A 43 -2.77 29.36 -20.55
N VAL A 44 -1.82 28.45 -20.29
CA VAL A 44 -0.76 28.62 -19.28
C VAL A 44 0.64 28.74 -19.90
N GLY A 45 0.77 28.52 -21.21
CA GLY A 45 2.04 28.63 -21.92
C GLY A 45 2.05 27.84 -23.22
N HIS A 46 3.25 27.56 -23.72
CA HIS A 46 3.48 26.69 -24.87
C HIS A 46 4.47 25.58 -24.49
N ASP A 47 4.30 24.39 -25.08
CA ASP A 47 5.27 23.31 -24.93
C ASP A 47 6.56 23.57 -25.73
N ILE A 48 7.53 22.65 -25.65
CA ILE A 48 8.81 22.74 -26.37
C ILE A 48 8.68 22.78 -27.90
N LYS A 49 7.51 22.41 -28.45
CA LYS A 49 7.19 22.44 -29.88
C LYS A 49 6.32 23.65 -30.24
N GLY A 50 6.00 24.52 -29.28
CA GLY A 50 5.14 25.69 -29.49
C GLY A 50 3.65 25.39 -29.46
N ASN A 51 3.19 24.22 -29.00
CA ASN A 51 1.76 23.93 -28.86
C ASN A 51 1.20 24.61 -27.60
N PRO A 52 0.00 25.21 -27.65
CA PRO A 52 -0.59 25.86 -26.49
C PRO A 52 -0.93 24.83 -25.40
N GLN A 53 -0.58 25.16 -24.16
CA GLN A 53 -0.90 24.37 -22.98
C GLN A 53 -2.06 25.02 -22.22
N TYR A 54 -2.99 24.19 -21.76
CA TYR A 54 -4.18 24.65 -21.03
C TYR A 54 -4.24 24.01 -19.66
N LYS A 55 -4.84 24.75 -18.72
CA LYS A 55 -5.11 24.27 -17.37
C LYS A 55 -6.55 24.64 -16.97
N PRO A 56 -7.29 23.72 -16.34
CA PRO A 56 -8.61 24.04 -15.81
C PRO A 56 -8.47 25.00 -14.62
N TYR A 57 -9.41 25.93 -14.49
CA TYR A 57 -9.48 26.83 -13.35
C TYR A 57 -10.93 27.19 -13.03
N CYS A 58 -11.19 27.56 -11.79
CA CYS A 58 -12.48 28.12 -11.40
C CYS A 58 -12.60 29.58 -11.85
N THR A 59 -13.66 29.92 -12.55
CA THR A 59 -13.91 31.30 -13.02
C THR A 59 -14.24 32.29 -11.90
N SER A 60 -14.68 31.80 -10.73
CA SER A 60 -15.05 32.64 -9.59
C SER A 60 -13.89 32.87 -8.61
N CYS A 61 -13.17 31.81 -8.22
CA CYS A 61 -12.10 31.90 -7.21
C CYS A 61 -10.68 31.75 -7.78
N GLY A 62 -10.53 31.49 -9.07
CA GLY A 62 -9.23 31.34 -9.72
C GLY A 62 -8.50 30.03 -9.43
N SER A 63 -9.02 29.18 -8.54
CA SER A 63 -8.39 27.91 -8.15
C SER A 63 -8.11 27.01 -9.35
N GLU A 64 -6.87 26.56 -9.47
CA GLU A 64 -6.42 25.57 -10.46
C GLU A 64 -6.45 24.13 -9.90
N ASN A 65 -6.39 24.00 -8.57
CA ASN A 65 -6.48 22.71 -7.89
C ASN A 65 -7.94 22.21 -7.84
N LEU A 66 -8.40 21.71 -8.98
CA LEU A 66 -9.73 21.16 -9.19
C LEU A 66 -9.62 19.63 -9.19
N PRO A 67 -10.39 18.89 -8.35
CA PRO A 67 -10.20 17.46 -8.23
C PRO A 67 -10.41 16.72 -9.56
N GLN A 68 -9.65 15.69 -9.84
CA GLN A 68 -9.77 14.85 -11.03
C GLN A 68 -9.65 13.38 -10.65
N LEU A 69 -8.71 13.05 -9.76
CA LEU A 69 -8.49 11.71 -9.23
C LEU A 69 -8.83 11.72 -7.74
N ILE A 70 -9.94 11.08 -7.37
CA ILE A 70 -10.57 11.27 -6.06
C ILE A 70 -10.70 9.92 -5.35
N LEU A 71 -10.08 9.79 -4.17
CA LEU A 71 -10.18 8.61 -3.32
C LEU A 71 -11.23 8.80 -2.22
N GLY A 72 -12.26 7.96 -2.20
CA GLY A 72 -13.02 7.66 -0.99
C GLY A 72 -12.42 6.46 -0.28
N GLY A 73 -11.72 6.65 0.83
CA GLY A 73 -11.00 5.58 1.53
C GLY A 73 -11.39 5.49 3.00
N GLY A 74 -11.21 4.34 3.64
CA GLY A 74 -11.50 4.15 5.07
C GLY A 74 -12.43 2.97 5.34
N ALA A 75 -13.11 2.95 6.48
CA ALA A 75 -13.84 1.80 6.98
C ALA A 75 -14.86 1.20 5.99
N ALA A 76 -15.11 -0.10 6.14
CA ALA A 76 -16.15 -0.79 5.41
C ALA A 76 -17.54 -0.30 5.83
N GLY A 77 -18.51 -0.40 4.93
CA GLY A 77 -19.91 -0.06 5.24
C GLY A 77 -20.27 1.42 5.22
N GLY A 78 -19.32 2.35 5.04
CA GLY A 78 -19.60 3.81 4.97
C GLY A 78 -20.38 4.30 3.73
N GLY A 79 -20.72 3.41 2.79
CA GLY A 79 -21.54 3.74 1.61
C GLY A 79 -20.78 4.27 0.39
N LYS A 80 -19.46 4.10 0.34
CA LYS A 80 -18.58 4.54 -0.77
C LYS A 80 -19.04 4.00 -2.14
N SER A 81 -19.21 2.69 -2.26
CA SER A 81 -19.63 2.03 -3.51
C SER A 81 -21.06 2.40 -3.93
N TYR A 82 -21.95 2.66 -2.96
CA TYR A 82 -23.30 3.14 -3.23
C TYR A 82 -23.27 4.55 -3.81
N LEU A 83 -22.51 5.46 -3.20
CA LEU A 83 -22.36 6.84 -3.69
C LEU A 83 -21.76 6.88 -5.10
N GLY A 84 -20.71 6.08 -5.37
CA GLY A 84 -20.13 5.96 -6.70
C GLY A 84 -21.13 5.46 -7.74
N SER A 85 -21.97 4.48 -7.36
CA SER A 85 -23.06 3.97 -8.21
C SER A 85 -24.12 5.04 -8.49
N CYS A 86 -24.56 5.79 -7.48
CA CYS A 86 -25.45 6.94 -7.63
C CYS A 86 -24.86 7.98 -8.58
N TRP A 87 -23.56 8.27 -8.46
CA TRP A 87 -22.90 9.26 -9.30
C TRP A 87 -22.88 8.84 -10.77
N LEU A 88 -22.55 7.58 -11.09
CA LEU A 88 -22.60 7.09 -12.47
C LEU A 88 -24.02 7.17 -13.05
N VAL A 89 -25.01 6.62 -12.34
CA VAL A 89 -26.41 6.61 -12.79
C VAL A 89 -26.92 8.04 -13.01
N SER A 90 -26.72 8.93 -12.03
CA SER A 90 -27.12 10.34 -12.13
C SER A 90 -26.46 11.01 -13.34
N SER A 91 -25.17 10.77 -13.57
CA SER A 91 -24.44 11.38 -14.68
C SER A 91 -24.99 10.93 -16.03
N CYS A 92 -25.24 9.63 -16.20
CA CYS A 92 -25.81 9.08 -17.43
C CYS A 92 -27.25 9.56 -17.68
N MET A 93 -28.02 9.86 -16.64
CA MET A 93 -29.35 10.46 -16.77
C MET A 93 -29.31 11.95 -17.15
N ARG A 94 -28.34 12.70 -16.61
CA ARG A 94 -28.23 14.16 -16.79
C ARG A 94 -27.67 14.56 -18.15
N PHE A 95 -26.75 13.77 -18.69
CA PHE A 95 -26.09 14.06 -19.95
C PHE A 95 -26.40 12.97 -20.97
N PRO A 96 -26.83 13.32 -22.20
CA PRO A 96 -26.98 12.34 -23.28
C PRO A 96 -25.62 11.88 -23.80
N ASP A 97 -25.55 10.64 -24.32
CA ASP A 97 -24.39 10.07 -25.01
C ASP A 97 -23.05 10.24 -24.25
N ILE A 98 -23.06 10.01 -22.94
CA ILE A 98 -21.82 9.88 -22.15
C ILE A 98 -21.46 8.41 -21.94
N ARG A 99 -20.16 8.15 -21.74
CA ARG A 99 -19.63 6.81 -21.54
C ARG A 99 -19.00 6.71 -20.15
N ALA A 100 -19.76 6.22 -19.19
CA ALA A 100 -19.26 5.97 -17.84
C ALA A 100 -18.63 4.58 -17.74
N VAL A 101 -17.57 4.46 -16.95
CA VAL A 101 -16.92 3.18 -16.63
C VAL A 101 -17.12 2.85 -15.16
N VAL A 102 -17.44 1.59 -14.89
CA VAL A 102 -17.29 0.97 -13.57
C VAL A 102 -16.28 -0.15 -13.66
N ALA A 103 -15.30 -0.15 -12.77
CA ALA A 103 -14.15 -1.03 -12.86
C ALA A 103 -13.83 -1.71 -11.52
N ARG A 104 -13.37 -2.96 -11.61
CA ARG A 104 -12.71 -3.73 -10.54
C ARG A 104 -11.64 -4.63 -11.16
N LYS A 105 -10.89 -5.36 -10.33
CA LYS A 105 -9.81 -6.25 -10.79
C LYS A 105 -10.32 -7.27 -11.80
N THR A 106 -11.42 -7.95 -11.50
CA THR A 106 -12.04 -8.98 -12.36
C THR A 106 -13.50 -8.65 -12.68
N LEU A 107 -13.99 -9.05 -13.85
CA LEU A 107 -15.43 -8.95 -14.17
C LEU A 107 -16.30 -9.76 -13.21
N LYS A 108 -15.77 -10.88 -12.71
CA LYS A 108 -16.45 -11.74 -11.72
C LYS A 108 -16.73 -10.97 -10.42
N SER A 109 -15.70 -10.32 -9.85
CA SER A 109 -15.84 -9.50 -8.63
C SER A 109 -16.78 -8.31 -8.86
N LEU A 110 -16.69 -7.66 -10.04
CA LEU A 110 -17.53 -6.53 -10.42
C LEU A 110 -19.02 -6.92 -10.51
N LYS A 111 -19.33 -8.01 -11.22
CA LYS A 111 -20.69 -8.54 -11.37
C LYS A 111 -21.28 -9.01 -10.03
N GLY A 112 -20.43 -9.50 -9.12
CA GLY A 112 -20.83 -9.91 -7.77
C GLY A 112 -21.11 -8.76 -6.81
N SER A 113 -20.61 -7.55 -7.08
CA SER A 113 -20.62 -6.42 -6.14
C SER A 113 -21.19 -5.14 -6.76
N THR A 114 -20.34 -4.21 -7.20
CA THR A 114 -20.68 -2.84 -7.62
C THR A 114 -21.71 -2.82 -8.74
N TRP A 115 -21.70 -3.80 -9.65
CA TRP A 115 -22.74 -3.92 -10.69
C TRP A 115 -24.13 -4.16 -10.11
N ASN A 116 -24.24 -4.96 -9.04
CA ASN A 116 -25.50 -5.16 -8.33
C ASN A 116 -25.94 -3.89 -7.61
N THR A 117 -25.00 -3.10 -7.07
CA THR A 117 -25.28 -1.79 -6.47
C THR A 117 -25.81 -0.80 -7.50
N ILE A 118 -25.25 -0.75 -8.71
CA ILE A 118 -25.76 0.09 -9.82
C ILE A 118 -27.20 -0.29 -10.17
N LYS A 119 -27.49 -1.59 -10.36
CA LYS A 119 -28.86 -2.07 -10.60
C LYS A 119 -29.81 -1.71 -9.45
N LYS A 120 -29.35 -1.82 -8.20
CA LYS A 120 -30.10 -1.42 -7.01
C LYS A 120 -30.45 0.07 -7.05
N VAL A 121 -29.49 0.94 -7.35
CA VAL A 121 -29.72 2.39 -7.49
C VAL A 121 -30.75 2.68 -8.58
N CYS A 122 -30.64 2.07 -9.76
CA CYS A 122 -31.64 2.24 -10.82
C CYS A 122 -33.05 1.90 -10.32
N LYS A 123 -33.19 0.76 -9.62
CA LYS A 123 -34.47 0.31 -9.05
C LYS A 123 -34.99 1.27 -7.98
N GLU A 124 -34.15 1.70 -7.04
CA GLU A 124 -34.52 2.61 -5.96
C GLU A 124 -34.96 3.99 -6.48
N TRP A 125 -34.37 4.45 -7.57
CA TRP A 125 -34.75 5.71 -8.23
C TRP A 125 -35.96 5.55 -9.17
N GLY A 126 -36.56 4.36 -9.25
CA GLY A 126 -37.76 4.10 -10.04
C GLY A 126 -37.52 3.92 -11.54
N LEU A 127 -36.27 3.74 -11.97
CA LEU A 127 -35.95 3.39 -13.36
C LEU A 127 -36.34 1.94 -13.65
N LYS A 128 -36.93 1.71 -14.82
CA LYS A 128 -37.40 0.39 -15.25
C LYS A 128 -36.56 -0.13 -16.41
N GLU A 129 -36.04 -1.34 -16.27
CA GLU A 129 -35.38 -2.06 -17.36
C GLU A 129 -36.37 -2.32 -18.50
N GLY A 130 -35.92 -2.20 -19.75
CA GLY A 130 -36.73 -2.27 -20.96
C GLY A 130 -37.55 -1.01 -21.26
N VAL A 131 -37.63 -0.05 -20.32
CA VAL A 131 -38.33 1.23 -20.50
C VAL A 131 -37.35 2.39 -20.47
N ASN A 132 -36.56 2.52 -19.41
CA ASN A 132 -35.63 3.66 -19.24
C ASN A 132 -34.19 3.26 -19.55
N TYR A 133 -33.83 2.03 -19.24
CA TYR A 133 -32.51 1.48 -19.56
C TYR A 133 -32.64 0.02 -20.02
N LYS A 134 -31.59 -0.51 -20.62
CA LYS A 134 -31.45 -1.94 -20.94
C LYS A 134 -30.06 -2.42 -20.54
N ILE A 135 -29.93 -3.69 -20.18
CA ILE A 135 -28.64 -4.30 -19.85
C ILE A 135 -28.30 -5.36 -20.90
N ASN A 136 -27.11 -5.23 -21.50
CA ASN A 136 -26.49 -6.30 -22.24
C ASN A 136 -25.44 -6.98 -21.33
N ASN A 137 -25.79 -8.16 -20.81
CA ASN A 137 -24.92 -8.89 -19.87
C ASN A 137 -23.70 -9.54 -20.53
N LEU A 138 -23.75 -9.78 -21.84
CA LEU A 138 -22.64 -10.34 -22.62
C LEU A 138 -21.55 -9.28 -22.78
N ASP A 139 -21.94 -8.11 -23.29
CA ASP A 139 -21.01 -6.99 -23.51
C ASP A 139 -20.70 -6.21 -22.22
N GLY A 140 -21.50 -6.43 -21.18
CA GLY A 140 -21.33 -5.78 -19.88
C GLY A 140 -21.68 -4.29 -19.88
N ILE A 141 -22.72 -3.93 -20.65
CA ILE A 141 -23.14 -2.55 -20.87
C ILE A 141 -24.56 -2.32 -20.38
N LEU A 142 -24.78 -1.24 -19.64
CA LEU A 142 -26.10 -0.71 -19.33
C LEU A 142 -26.31 0.57 -20.16
N THR A 143 -27.34 0.60 -21.00
CA THR A 143 -27.66 1.72 -21.89
C THR A 143 -28.93 2.43 -21.44
N PHE A 144 -28.89 3.75 -21.28
CA PHE A 144 -30.03 4.61 -20.95
C PHE A 144 -30.76 5.11 -22.21
N TRP A 145 -31.96 5.67 -22.01
CA TRP A 145 -32.81 6.22 -23.09
C TRP A 145 -32.15 7.32 -23.94
N ASN A 146 -31.18 8.03 -23.36
CA ASN A 146 -30.47 9.15 -23.97
C ASN A 146 -29.11 8.75 -24.57
N ASP A 147 -28.93 7.47 -24.90
CA ASP A 147 -27.70 6.88 -25.45
C ASP A 147 -26.49 6.83 -24.50
N SER A 148 -26.61 7.35 -23.29
CA SER A 148 -25.57 7.21 -22.27
C SER A 148 -25.42 5.77 -21.81
N VAL A 149 -24.20 5.37 -21.49
CA VAL A 149 -23.86 4.01 -21.09
C VAL A 149 -23.01 3.94 -19.83
N ILE A 150 -23.19 2.87 -19.05
CA ILE A 150 -22.25 2.41 -18.04
C ILE A 150 -21.63 1.11 -18.52
N ILE A 151 -20.31 1.06 -18.62
CA ILE A 151 -19.52 -0.04 -19.17
C ILE A 151 -18.75 -0.71 -18.03
N MET A 152 -18.86 -2.03 -17.91
CA MET A 152 -18.02 -2.82 -17.02
C MET A 152 -16.61 -2.95 -17.59
N GLN A 153 -15.59 -2.65 -16.78
CA GLN A 153 -14.20 -2.73 -17.18
C GLN A 153 -13.40 -3.63 -16.23
N GLU A 154 -12.66 -4.57 -16.81
CA GLU A 154 -11.71 -5.42 -16.10
C GLU A 154 -10.31 -4.78 -16.07
N MET A 155 -9.70 -4.77 -14.89
CA MET A 155 -8.45 -4.05 -14.63
C MET A 155 -7.29 -4.96 -14.19
N VAL A 156 -7.42 -6.28 -14.37
CA VAL A 156 -6.37 -7.25 -13.99
C VAL A 156 -5.04 -7.00 -14.71
N ASP A 157 -3.91 -7.09 -14.02
CA ASP A 157 -2.60 -7.06 -14.66
C ASP A 157 -2.40 -8.35 -15.48
N LEU A 158 -2.10 -8.20 -16.78
CA LEU A 158 -1.84 -9.33 -17.67
C LEU A 158 -0.35 -9.30 -18.08
N PRO A 159 0.41 -10.38 -17.89
CA PRO A 159 1.81 -10.43 -18.31
C PRO A 159 2.00 -10.18 -19.82
N SER A 160 1.03 -10.56 -20.64
CA SER A 160 1.00 -10.33 -22.08
C SER A 160 0.64 -8.90 -22.48
N ASP A 161 0.09 -8.11 -21.55
CA ASP A 161 -0.32 -6.72 -21.76
C ASP A 161 0.14 -5.84 -20.58
N PRO A 162 1.47 -5.67 -20.38
CA PRO A 162 2.04 -4.92 -19.26
C PRO A 162 1.77 -3.42 -19.35
N ASN A 163 1.35 -2.94 -20.52
CA ASN A 163 1.11 -1.54 -20.82
C ASN A 163 -0.39 -1.18 -20.81
N PHE A 164 -1.29 -2.14 -20.60
CA PHE A 164 -2.74 -1.95 -20.71
C PHE A 164 -3.19 -1.41 -22.08
N GLU A 165 -2.53 -1.88 -23.14
CA GLU A 165 -2.84 -1.56 -24.54
C GLU A 165 -4.26 -1.98 -24.92
N ARG A 166 -4.86 -2.95 -24.22
CA ARG A 166 -6.27 -3.30 -24.39
C ARG A 166 -7.24 -2.15 -24.06
N PHE A 167 -6.80 -1.11 -23.36
CA PHE A 167 -7.58 0.13 -23.15
C PHE A 167 -7.33 1.17 -24.24
N GLY A 168 -6.45 0.89 -25.21
CA GLY A 168 -5.85 1.82 -26.17
C GLY A 168 -6.82 2.77 -26.88
N SER A 169 -7.88 2.20 -27.47
CA SER A 169 -8.82 2.93 -28.32
C SER A 169 -10.10 3.38 -27.61
N SER A 170 -10.27 3.02 -26.33
CA SER A 170 -11.47 3.37 -25.60
C SER A 170 -11.49 4.84 -25.20
N GLU A 171 -12.67 5.45 -25.23
CA GLU A 171 -12.89 6.83 -24.80
C GLU A 171 -14.09 6.86 -23.87
N TYR A 172 -13.88 7.42 -22.68
CA TYR A 172 -14.85 7.49 -21.60
C TYR A 172 -14.99 8.92 -21.09
N THR A 173 -16.09 9.21 -20.41
CA THR A 173 -16.38 10.53 -19.83
C THR A 173 -15.94 10.57 -18.36
N ILE A 174 -16.31 9.55 -17.60
CA ILE A 174 -16.02 9.40 -16.17
C ILE A 174 -15.74 7.94 -15.82
N ALA A 175 -15.00 7.71 -14.74
CA ALA A 175 -14.71 6.37 -14.25
C ALA A 175 -14.92 6.24 -12.74
N PHE A 176 -15.45 5.09 -12.32
CA PHE A 176 -15.49 4.67 -10.93
C PHE A 176 -14.75 3.33 -10.79
N ILE A 177 -13.65 3.32 -10.04
CA ILE A 177 -12.90 2.12 -9.69
C ILE A 177 -13.23 1.75 -8.24
N ASP A 178 -13.87 0.61 -8.05
CA ASP A 178 -14.15 0.06 -6.72
C ASP A 178 -13.03 -0.92 -6.32
N GLU A 179 -12.79 -1.04 -5.02
CA GLU A 179 -11.69 -1.82 -4.43
C GLU A 179 -10.32 -1.57 -5.12
N VAL A 180 -9.94 -0.30 -5.25
CA VAL A 180 -8.71 0.12 -5.94
C VAL A 180 -7.43 -0.46 -5.33
N SER A 181 -7.49 -0.98 -4.09
CA SER A 181 -6.38 -1.69 -3.46
C SER A 181 -5.90 -2.92 -4.26
N GLU A 182 -6.76 -3.46 -5.13
CA GLU A 182 -6.48 -4.62 -5.95
C GLU A 182 -5.87 -4.25 -7.32
N ILE A 183 -5.77 -2.95 -7.64
CA ILE A 183 -5.43 -2.44 -8.97
C ILE A 183 -4.05 -1.77 -8.94
N SER A 184 -3.25 -1.97 -9.99
CA SER A 184 -1.95 -1.30 -10.13
C SER A 184 -2.11 0.19 -10.45
N GLU A 185 -1.21 1.02 -9.92
CA GLU A 185 -1.20 2.48 -10.17
C GLU A 185 -1.16 2.79 -11.67
N ARG A 186 -0.40 2.00 -12.43
CA ARG A 186 -0.30 2.12 -13.88
C ARG A 186 -1.65 1.93 -14.58
N ALA A 187 -2.44 0.94 -14.16
CA ALA A 187 -3.76 0.71 -14.76
C ALA A 187 -4.68 1.93 -14.58
N ILE A 188 -4.61 2.57 -13.41
CA ILE A 188 -5.35 3.80 -13.10
C ILE A 188 -4.92 4.93 -14.02
N GLU A 189 -3.62 5.17 -14.19
CA GLU A 189 -3.10 6.21 -15.09
C GLU A 189 -3.49 5.98 -16.54
N VAL A 190 -3.41 4.74 -17.03
CA VAL A 190 -3.83 4.41 -18.40
C VAL A 190 -5.32 4.65 -18.58
N LEU A 191 -6.17 4.16 -17.67
CA LEU A 191 -7.63 4.41 -17.76
C LEU A 191 -7.95 5.90 -17.65
N PHE A 192 -7.26 6.64 -16.79
CA PHE A 192 -7.45 8.08 -16.61
C PHE A 192 -7.16 8.84 -17.91
N SER A 193 -6.13 8.43 -18.67
CA SER A 193 -5.84 9.00 -20.00
C SER A 193 -6.95 8.78 -21.05
N ARG A 194 -7.92 7.89 -20.77
CA ARG A 194 -9.08 7.63 -21.64
C ARG A 194 -10.30 8.49 -21.31
N LEU A 195 -10.23 9.32 -20.26
CA LEU A 195 -11.33 10.21 -19.85
C LEU A 195 -11.43 11.47 -20.73
N ARG A 196 -11.77 11.28 -22.00
CA ARG A 196 -11.82 12.32 -23.04
C ARG A 196 -13.11 12.35 -23.87
N TRP A 197 -14.04 11.41 -23.66
CA TRP A 197 -15.32 11.40 -24.36
C TRP A 197 -16.25 12.44 -23.79
N ARG A 198 -16.49 13.52 -24.55
CA ARG A 198 -17.40 14.61 -24.21
C ARG A 198 -17.12 15.30 -22.87
N THR A 199 -15.86 15.26 -22.42
CA THR A 199 -15.44 15.83 -21.13
C THR A 199 -15.60 17.36 -21.13
N ALA A 200 -15.32 18.03 -22.25
CA ALA A 200 -15.38 19.49 -22.37
C ALA A 200 -16.82 20.04 -22.34
N GLU A 201 -17.81 19.27 -22.78
CA GLU A 201 -19.22 19.66 -22.79
C GLU A 201 -19.94 19.33 -21.48
N THR A 202 -19.37 18.43 -20.68
CA THR A 202 -20.01 17.90 -19.47
C THR A 202 -19.28 18.31 -18.19
N PHE A 203 -18.24 17.59 -17.80
CA PHE A 203 -17.54 17.77 -16.52
C PHE A 203 -16.49 18.89 -16.53
N LYS A 204 -16.11 19.39 -17.72
CA LYS A 204 -15.02 20.36 -17.98
C LYS A 204 -13.61 19.87 -17.63
N THR A 205 -13.50 18.87 -16.76
CA THR A 205 -12.28 18.16 -16.39
C THR A 205 -12.53 16.66 -16.34
N ALA A 206 -11.49 15.87 -16.58
CA ALA A 206 -11.55 14.43 -16.30
C ALA A 206 -11.90 14.19 -14.82
N ARG A 207 -12.78 13.21 -14.55
CA ARG A 207 -13.18 12.83 -13.19
C ARG A 207 -13.16 11.31 -13.04
N MET A 208 -12.40 10.85 -12.07
CA MET A 208 -12.25 9.46 -11.70
C MET A 208 -12.41 9.32 -10.19
N MET A 209 -13.40 8.54 -9.78
CA MET A 209 -13.59 8.14 -8.39
C MET A 209 -12.92 6.79 -8.16
N MET A 210 -12.25 6.65 -7.02
CA MET A 210 -11.69 5.41 -6.53
C MET A 210 -12.23 5.15 -5.12
N SER A 211 -12.55 3.90 -4.79
CA SER A 211 -12.85 3.51 -3.42
C SER A 211 -12.06 2.31 -2.95
N THR A 212 -11.71 2.30 -1.67
CA THR A 212 -11.12 1.13 -1.02
C THR A 212 -11.30 1.20 0.50
N ASN A 213 -11.10 0.06 1.14
CA ASN A 213 -10.80 -0.01 2.57
C ASN A 213 -9.28 0.17 2.79
N PRO A 214 -8.80 0.38 4.02
CA PRO A 214 -7.38 0.59 4.22
C PRO A 214 -6.54 -0.57 3.65
N CYS A 215 -5.42 -0.21 3.06
CA CYS A 215 -4.45 -1.10 2.43
C CYS A 215 -3.06 -0.46 2.55
N ILE A 216 -2.00 -1.23 2.30
CA ILE A 216 -0.62 -0.77 2.46
C ILE A 216 0.11 -0.54 1.13
N ASN A 217 -0.63 -0.49 0.02
CA ASN A 217 -0.05 -0.36 -1.32
C ASN A 217 0.12 1.13 -1.71
N TRP A 218 0.35 1.38 -3.00
CA TRP A 218 0.52 2.72 -3.57
C TRP A 218 -0.62 3.69 -3.24
N VAL A 219 -1.85 3.20 -3.02
CA VAL A 219 -3.01 4.04 -2.69
C VAL A 219 -2.80 4.76 -1.36
N ARG A 220 -2.27 4.06 -0.35
CA ARG A 220 -1.93 4.64 0.96
C ARG A 220 -0.88 5.73 0.80
N SER A 221 0.25 5.40 0.18
CA SER A 221 1.39 6.31 0.00
C SER A 221 1.06 7.53 -0.87
N ARG A 222 0.07 7.44 -1.76
CA ARG A 222 -0.31 8.55 -2.66
C ARG A 222 -1.38 9.47 -2.10
N PHE A 223 -2.36 8.94 -1.35
CA PHE A 223 -3.54 9.72 -0.95
C PHE A 223 -3.70 9.90 0.55
N VAL A 224 -3.17 8.98 1.35
CA VAL A 224 -3.57 8.87 2.76
C VAL A 224 -2.42 9.19 3.69
N GLN A 225 -1.34 8.40 3.62
CA GLN A 225 -0.29 8.42 4.62
C GLN A 225 1.04 7.98 4.00
N ASP A 226 2.10 8.74 4.26
CA ASP A 226 3.44 8.48 3.73
C ASP A 226 4.15 7.31 4.45
N ASP A 227 5.38 7.04 4.03
CA ASP A 227 6.23 5.99 4.60
C ASP A 227 6.63 6.27 6.07
N GLU A 228 6.46 7.50 6.57
CA GLU A 228 6.78 7.91 7.95
C GLU A 228 5.52 7.92 8.85
N GLY A 229 4.34 7.91 8.25
CA GLY A 229 3.06 7.90 8.97
C GLY A 229 2.35 9.25 8.98
N ASN A 230 2.87 10.24 8.26
CA ASN A 230 2.27 11.55 8.18
C ASN A 230 1.17 11.53 7.10
N PRO A 231 0.08 12.30 7.28
CA PRO A 231 -0.92 12.48 6.24
C PRO A 231 -0.30 13.01 4.94
N VAL A 232 -0.68 12.43 3.80
CA VAL A 232 -0.20 12.88 2.49
C VAL A 232 -0.91 14.16 2.08
N LEU A 233 -0.14 15.17 1.70
CA LEU A 233 -0.68 16.29 0.92
C LEU A 233 -0.88 15.80 -0.52
N CYS A 234 -2.14 15.57 -0.90
CA CYS A 234 -2.52 15.16 -2.25
C CYS A 234 -1.94 16.11 -3.30
N LYS A 235 -1.49 15.57 -4.44
CA LYS A 235 -1.00 16.38 -5.55
C LYS A 235 -2.13 17.25 -6.11
N GLU A 236 -1.77 18.23 -6.93
CA GLU A 236 -2.78 19.00 -7.64
C GLU A 236 -3.71 18.09 -8.46
N GLY A 237 -5.02 18.31 -8.32
CA GLY A 237 -6.05 17.48 -8.95
C GLY A 237 -6.34 16.17 -8.22
N GLU A 238 -5.67 15.88 -7.11
CA GLU A 238 -5.94 14.73 -6.27
C GLU A 238 -6.73 15.13 -5.02
N ALA A 239 -7.61 14.26 -4.56
CA ALA A 239 -8.35 14.46 -3.32
C ALA A 239 -8.58 13.14 -2.58
N TYR A 240 -8.58 13.20 -1.25
CA TYR A 240 -8.90 12.10 -0.36
C TYR A 240 -10.04 12.49 0.58
N VAL A 241 -11.06 11.64 0.66
CA VAL A 241 -12.16 11.75 1.62
C VAL A 241 -12.15 10.51 2.52
N PRO A 242 -11.83 10.65 3.82
CA PRO A 242 -11.86 9.54 4.77
C PRO A 242 -13.30 9.17 5.14
N PHE A 243 -13.62 7.88 5.15
CA PHE A 243 -14.91 7.32 5.52
C PHE A 243 -14.82 6.42 6.75
N SER A 244 -15.87 6.48 7.56
CA SER A 244 -16.19 5.59 8.67
C SER A 244 -17.46 4.78 8.33
N VAL A 245 -17.68 3.67 9.04
CA VAL A 245 -18.97 2.94 9.00
C VAL A 245 -20.12 3.85 9.46
N PHE A 246 -19.86 4.79 10.37
CA PHE A 246 -20.85 5.73 10.91
C PHE A 246 -21.25 6.82 9.90
N ASP A 247 -20.57 6.93 8.76
CA ASP A 247 -20.96 7.84 7.69
C ASP A 247 -22.11 7.29 6.84
N ASN A 248 -22.57 6.05 7.10
CA ASN A 248 -23.74 5.50 6.46
C ASN A 248 -25.02 6.06 7.11
N PRO A 249 -25.95 6.65 6.33
CA PRO A 249 -27.18 7.22 6.87
C PRO A 249 -28.18 6.17 7.38
N ASP A 250 -28.03 4.89 7.02
CA ASP A 250 -28.87 3.80 7.52
C ASP A 250 -28.40 3.33 8.90
N ILE A 251 -29.03 3.86 9.95
CA ILE A 251 -28.70 3.58 11.36
C ILE A 251 -28.86 2.08 11.69
N GLN A 252 -29.87 1.41 11.13
CA GLN A 252 -30.15 0.00 11.43
C GLN A 252 -29.06 -0.90 10.80
N PHE A 253 -28.64 -0.58 9.58
CA PHE A 253 -27.50 -1.22 8.95
C PHE A 253 -26.23 -1.01 9.79
N VAL A 254 -25.92 0.22 10.19
CA VAL A 254 -24.71 0.55 10.98
C VAL A 254 -24.67 -0.27 12.26
N GLN A 255 -25.76 -0.29 13.04
CA GLN A 255 -25.82 -1.04 14.31
C GLN A 255 -25.54 -2.53 14.10
N THR A 256 -26.20 -3.14 13.12
CA THR A 256 -26.07 -4.58 12.84
C THR A 256 -24.66 -4.91 12.32
N TYR A 257 -24.13 -4.07 11.43
CA TYR A 257 -22.83 -4.30 10.81
C TYR A 257 -21.67 -4.08 11.79
N VAL A 258 -21.72 -3.01 12.61
CA VAL A 258 -20.74 -2.77 13.67
C VAL A 258 -20.74 -3.93 14.68
N ALA A 259 -21.90 -4.44 15.07
CA ALA A 259 -21.99 -5.59 15.96
C ALA A 259 -21.34 -6.86 15.35
N ALA A 260 -21.44 -7.05 14.03
CA ALA A 260 -20.76 -8.14 13.34
C ALA A 260 -19.24 -7.91 13.27
N LEU A 261 -18.79 -6.71 12.89
CA LEU A 261 -17.36 -6.37 12.81
C LEU A 261 -16.66 -6.48 14.18
N ASN A 262 -17.34 -6.15 15.27
CA ASN A 262 -16.79 -6.31 16.62
C ASN A 262 -16.49 -7.77 16.99
N LYS A 263 -17.16 -8.74 16.37
CA LYS A 263 -16.92 -10.18 16.57
C LYS A 263 -15.71 -10.70 15.79
N ILE A 264 -15.13 -9.90 14.90
CA ILE A 264 -13.90 -10.27 14.21
C ILE A 264 -12.79 -10.39 15.27
N THR A 265 -12.22 -11.59 15.38
CA THR A 265 -11.15 -11.90 16.33
C THR A 265 -9.82 -11.31 15.90
N ASP A 266 -9.55 -11.32 14.58
CA ASP A 266 -8.37 -10.68 14.03
C ASP A 266 -8.45 -9.15 14.18
N ARG A 267 -7.60 -8.61 15.06
CA ARG A 267 -7.61 -7.18 15.39
C ARG A 267 -7.25 -6.33 14.18
N ALA A 268 -6.31 -6.76 13.34
CA ALA A 268 -5.90 -6.01 12.16
C ALA A 268 -7.08 -5.82 11.18
N THR A 269 -7.77 -6.91 10.84
CA THR A 269 -8.99 -6.88 10.04
C THR A 269 -10.08 -6.03 10.69
N ARG A 270 -10.29 -6.16 12.01
CA ARG A 270 -11.28 -5.35 12.72
C ARG A 270 -10.95 -3.86 12.64
N GLU A 271 -9.71 -3.47 12.94
CA GLU A 271 -9.26 -2.08 12.89
C GLU A 271 -9.39 -1.49 11.48
N ARG A 272 -9.01 -2.27 10.47
CA ARG A 272 -9.12 -1.91 9.05
C ARG A 272 -10.57 -1.72 8.61
N LEU A 273 -11.45 -2.69 8.92
CA LEU A 273 -12.83 -2.69 8.43
C LEU A 273 -13.76 -1.82 9.27
N LEU A 274 -13.58 -1.76 10.59
CA LEU A 274 -14.44 -1.02 11.51
C LEU A 274 -14.01 0.43 11.67
N TYR A 275 -12.72 0.66 11.94
CA TYR A 275 -12.19 1.99 12.25
C TYR A 275 -11.53 2.66 11.04
N GLY A 276 -11.30 1.92 9.94
CA GLY A 276 -10.64 2.47 8.78
C GLY A 276 -9.16 2.77 9.02
N ASN A 277 -8.52 2.01 9.91
CA ASN A 277 -7.13 2.23 10.28
C ASN A 277 -6.16 1.78 9.16
N TRP A 278 -5.26 2.68 8.76
CA TRP A 278 -4.29 2.49 7.68
C TRP A 278 -2.93 1.96 8.15
N ASP A 279 -2.74 1.76 9.45
CA ASP A 279 -1.48 1.31 10.04
C ASP A 279 -1.40 -0.22 10.31
N PHE A 280 -2.51 -0.96 10.24
CA PHE A 280 -2.53 -2.41 10.52
C PHE A 280 -2.38 -3.28 9.26
N VAL A 281 -1.56 -4.33 9.36
CA VAL A 281 -1.21 -5.25 8.25
C VAL A 281 -1.64 -6.68 8.60
N ASP A 282 -2.29 -7.39 7.65
CA ASP A 282 -2.67 -8.82 7.76
C ASP A 282 -1.43 -9.74 7.78
N SER A 283 -1.44 -10.81 8.58
CA SER A 283 -0.45 -11.89 8.53
C SER A 283 -0.74 -12.87 7.37
N ASN A 284 0.26 -13.16 6.53
CA ASN A 284 0.13 -14.06 5.37
C ASN A 284 0.56 -15.50 5.71
N LEU A 285 -0.34 -16.48 5.54
CA LEU A 285 -0.07 -17.92 5.79
C LEU A 285 1.05 -18.52 4.90
N MET A 286 1.40 -17.88 3.78
CA MET A 286 2.52 -18.30 2.91
C MET A 286 3.84 -17.56 3.23
N ALA A 287 3.86 -16.75 4.30
CA ALA A 287 5.06 -16.04 4.72
C ALA A 287 6.14 -17.01 5.22
N ALA A 288 7.40 -16.68 4.91
CA ALA A 288 8.57 -17.37 5.43
C ALA A 288 8.60 -17.30 6.97
N TYR A 289 8.17 -16.17 7.54
CA TYR A 289 8.07 -15.93 8.98
C TYR A 289 6.63 -16.12 9.47
N TRP A 290 6.11 -17.32 9.29
CA TRP A 290 4.72 -17.67 9.60
C TRP A 290 4.34 -17.52 11.08
N ASN A 291 5.31 -17.48 12.01
CA ASN A 291 5.08 -17.16 13.43
C ASN A 291 5.18 -15.66 13.74
N PHE A 292 5.43 -14.80 12.76
CA PHE A 292 5.39 -13.37 12.97
C PHE A 292 3.94 -12.89 13.09
N ASP A 293 3.58 -12.55 14.30
CA ASP A 293 2.31 -11.93 14.65
C ASP A 293 2.51 -10.43 14.92
N GLY A 294 1.85 -9.58 14.13
CA GLY A 294 1.92 -8.13 14.29
C GLY A 294 1.38 -7.64 15.63
N GLU A 295 0.37 -8.28 16.21
CA GLU A 295 -0.19 -7.92 17.52
C GLU A 295 0.80 -8.22 18.65
N LYS A 296 1.47 -9.36 18.57
CA LYS A 296 2.44 -9.79 19.59
C LYS A 296 3.77 -9.06 19.47
N HIS A 297 4.24 -8.84 18.25
CA HIS A 297 5.62 -8.41 17.99
C HIS A 297 5.75 -6.93 17.67
N LEU A 298 4.72 -6.24 17.15
CA LEU A 298 4.82 -4.81 16.84
C LEU A 298 4.29 -3.96 18.01
N ILE A 299 5.18 -3.15 18.58
CA ILE A 299 4.87 -2.32 19.74
C ILE A 299 4.96 -0.85 19.33
N GLU A 300 3.85 -0.13 19.51
CA GLU A 300 3.80 1.31 19.29
C GLU A 300 4.81 2.02 20.20
N ARG A 301 5.68 2.85 19.61
CA ARG A 301 6.71 3.63 20.31
C ARG A 301 7.59 2.75 21.20
N LEU A 302 8.00 1.58 20.71
CA LEU A 302 8.88 0.67 21.43
C LEU A 302 10.19 1.37 21.78
N ARG A 303 10.82 2.06 20.82
CA ARG A 303 12.09 2.75 21.03
C ARG A 303 12.03 3.67 22.23
N GLU A 304 11.02 4.52 22.33
CA GLU A 304 10.86 5.45 23.45
C GLU A 304 10.60 4.74 24.78
N LYS A 305 10.03 3.53 24.76
CA LYS A 305 9.72 2.76 25.97
C LYS A 305 10.92 2.00 26.53
N VAL A 306 11.81 1.49 25.68
CA VAL A 306 12.84 0.52 26.11
C VAL A 306 14.28 0.86 25.71
N TYR A 307 14.50 1.84 24.83
CA TYR A 307 15.86 2.25 24.45
C TYR A 307 16.65 2.76 25.66
N ASP A 308 17.87 2.25 25.81
CA ASP A 308 18.80 2.63 26.87
C ASP A 308 20.10 3.18 26.26
N PRO A 309 20.39 4.49 26.38
CA PRO A 309 21.58 5.10 25.79
C PRO A 309 22.90 4.63 26.45
N MET A 310 22.83 3.95 27.59
CA MET A 310 23.99 3.39 28.31
C MET A 310 24.35 1.97 27.84
N LYS A 311 23.44 1.28 27.14
CA LYS A 311 23.65 -0.09 26.67
C LYS A 311 24.13 -0.11 25.22
N PRO A 312 24.98 -1.07 24.82
CA PRO A 312 25.45 -1.14 23.44
C PRO A 312 24.28 -1.37 22.48
N ILE A 313 24.32 -0.68 21.33
CA ILE A 313 23.42 -0.95 20.20
C ILE A 313 24.04 -2.06 19.36
N ILE A 314 23.25 -3.07 19.02
CA ILE A 314 23.59 -4.07 18.01
C ILE A 314 23.12 -3.51 16.67
N SER A 315 24.06 -3.14 15.82
CA SER A 315 23.85 -2.56 14.50
C SER A 315 24.09 -3.64 13.45
N GLY A 316 23.00 -4.18 12.91
CA GLY A 316 23.02 -5.25 11.92
C GLY A 316 22.88 -4.71 10.50
N TRP A 317 23.70 -5.19 9.56
CA TRP A 317 23.81 -4.63 8.20
C TRP A 317 23.52 -5.64 7.10
N ASP A 318 22.86 -5.18 6.04
CA ASP A 318 22.72 -5.86 4.75
C ASP A 318 23.21 -4.94 3.63
N PHE A 319 24.01 -5.50 2.71
CA PHE A 319 24.83 -4.73 1.77
C PHE A 319 24.21 -4.61 0.37
N ASN A 320 22.90 -4.82 0.25
CA ASN A 320 22.21 -4.70 -1.02
C ASN A 320 22.23 -3.25 -1.53
N VAL A 321 22.44 -3.07 -2.84
CA VAL A 321 22.49 -1.73 -3.47
C VAL A 321 21.11 -1.32 -4.01
N ALA A 322 20.30 -2.30 -4.41
CA ALA A 322 18.94 -2.14 -4.92
C ALA A 322 18.02 -3.18 -4.26
N PRO A 323 16.87 -2.79 -3.69
CA PRO A 323 16.29 -1.44 -3.69
C PRO A 323 17.00 -0.43 -2.79
N TYR A 324 17.67 -0.88 -1.74
CA TYR A 324 18.37 -0.03 -0.76
C TYR A 324 19.37 -0.85 0.05
N MET A 325 20.35 -0.17 0.65
CA MET A 325 21.22 -0.72 1.69
C MET A 325 20.53 -0.62 3.04
N SER A 326 20.66 -1.61 3.91
CA SER A 326 19.84 -1.69 5.12
C SER A 326 20.68 -1.82 6.39
N GLU A 327 20.23 -1.17 7.45
CA GLU A 327 20.72 -1.36 8.80
C GLU A 327 19.55 -1.49 9.79
N MET A 328 19.72 -2.29 10.84
CA MET A 328 18.77 -2.39 11.95
C MET A 328 19.49 -2.20 13.29
N GLU A 329 18.84 -1.43 14.18
CA GLU A 329 19.30 -1.18 15.54
C GLU A 329 18.53 -2.06 16.53
N LEU A 330 19.26 -2.89 17.27
CA LEU A 330 18.69 -3.76 18.30
C LEU A 330 19.33 -3.55 19.66
N GLN A 331 18.56 -3.78 20.72
CA GLN A 331 19.05 -4.01 22.08
C GLN A 331 18.43 -5.28 22.66
N ILE A 332 19.21 -6.00 23.46
CA ILE A 332 18.78 -7.26 24.08
C ILE A 332 18.89 -7.15 25.59
N ASN A 333 17.79 -7.44 26.28
CA ASN A 333 17.75 -7.65 27.71
C ASN A 333 17.85 -9.16 28.00
N TYR A 334 19.06 -9.63 28.27
CA TYR A 334 19.32 -11.06 28.51
C TYR A 334 18.69 -11.59 29.80
N GLU A 335 18.54 -10.75 30.83
CA GLU A 335 17.91 -11.15 32.10
C GLU A 335 16.43 -11.45 31.93
N LYS A 336 15.71 -10.58 31.20
CA LYS A 336 14.29 -10.77 30.90
C LYS A 336 14.04 -11.65 29.66
N LYS A 337 15.10 -12.01 28.94
CA LYS A 337 15.05 -12.64 27.62
C LYS A 337 14.19 -11.87 26.61
N GLU A 338 14.42 -10.56 26.52
CA GLU A 338 13.68 -9.67 25.62
C GLU A 338 14.60 -9.11 24.53
N ILE A 339 14.14 -9.15 23.28
CA ILE A 339 14.84 -8.64 22.10
C ILE A 339 14.02 -7.46 21.59
N TYR A 340 14.65 -6.30 21.46
CA TYR A 340 14.01 -5.10 20.95
C TYR A 340 14.67 -4.71 19.62
N LEU A 341 13.92 -4.76 18.54
CA LEU A 341 14.24 -4.08 17.29
C LEU A 341 13.72 -2.64 17.39
N LEU A 342 14.63 -1.69 17.54
CA LEU A 342 14.31 -0.32 17.92
C LEU A 342 14.12 0.60 16.72
N GLU A 343 14.86 0.35 15.64
CA GLU A 343 14.83 1.19 14.45
C GLU A 343 15.35 0.42 13.23
N GLU A 344 14.84 0.80 12.05
CA GLU A 344 15.40 0.40 10.75
C GLU A 344 15.92 1.65 10.03
N ASN A 345 17.08 1.52 9.38
CA ASN A 345 17.72 2.60 8.63
C ASN A 345 17.96 2.15 7.19
N LEU A 346 17.44 2.93 6.23
CA LEU A 346 17.55 2.60 4.81
C LEU A 346 18.41 3.64 4.07
N GLY A 347 19.42 3.13 3.36
CA GLY A 347 20.21 3.87 2.39
C GLY A 347 19.57 3.78 1.02
N LYS A 348 18.81 4.81 0.63
CA LYS A 348 18.06 4.86 -0.63
C LYS A 348 18.93 5.38 -1.80
N PRO A 349 18.81 4.83 -3.03
CA PRO A 349 19.56 5.28 -4.21
C PRO A 349 19.28 6.75 -4.57
N GLU A 350 18.04 7.21 -4.41
CA GLU A 350 17.64 8.58 -4.77
C GLU A 350 18.40 9.63 -3.93
N ASN A 351 18.77 9.26 -2.71
CA ASN A 351 19.54 10.10 -1.79
C ASN A 351 21.05 9.85 -1.89
N LYS A 352 21.49 8.93 -2.76
CA LYS A 352 22.88 8.44 -2.83
C LYS A 352 23.38 7.89 -1.49
N GLU A 353 22.49 7.28 -0.72
CA GLU A 353 22.77 6.70 0.60
C GLU A 353 22.91 5.17 0.56
N ASN A 354 22.64 4.52 -0.57
CA ASN A 354 22.75 3.07 -0.79
C ASN A 354 24.22 2.58 -0.91
N ASN A 355 25.12 3.14 -0.11
CA ASN A 355 26.52 2.76 -0.04
C ASN A 355 27.03 2.86 1.40
N THR A 356 27.98 1.98 1.72
CA THR A 356 28.51 1.80 3.07
C THR A 356 29.04 3.09 3.70
N PRO A 357 29.84 3.94 2.99
CA PRO A 357 30.32 5.17 3.58
C PRO A 357 29.21 6.14 4.00
N LYS A 358 28.22 6.37 3.13
CA LYS A 358 27.15 7.35 3.41
C LYS A 358 26.20 6.88 4.48
N LEU A 359 25.75 5.63 4.44
CA LEU A 359 24.82 5.11 5.44
C LEU A 359 25.49 5.03 6.83
N SER A 360 26.75 4.62 6.93
CA SER A 360 27.47 4.59 8.21
C SER A 360 27.72 5.97 8.81
N GLN A 361 28.01 6.98 7.99
CA GLN A 361 28.12 8.37 8.45
C GLN A 361 26.79 8.91 8.98
N LYS A 362 25.68 8.67 8.25
CA LYS A 362 24.33 9.05 8.68
C LYS A 362 23.96 8.46 10.04
N ILE A 363 24.21 7.17 10.21
CA ILE A 363 23.89 6.45 11.46
C ILE A 363 24.78 6.95 12.62
N ARG A 364 26.08 7.17 12.36
CA ARG A 364 26.99 7.79 13.34
C ARG A 364 26.45 9.14 13.81
N ASP A 365 26.15 10.04 12.87
CA ASP A 365 25.73 11.41 13.19
C ASP A 365 24.42 11.40 13.99
N LYS A 366 23.49 10.51 13.64
CA LYS A 366 22.26 10.27 14.39
C LYS A 366 22.53 9.85 15.85
N HIS A 367 23.43 8.90 16.08
CA HIS A 367 23.74 8.47 17.45
C HIS A 367 24.47 9.53 18.27
N LEU A 368 25.33 10.34 17.65
CA LEU A 368 25.99 11.46 18.31
C LEU A 368 24.98 12.56 18.70
N GLN A 369 24.02 12.87 17.82
CA GLN A 369 22.94 13.81 18.10
C GLN A 369 22.03 13.31 19.23
N ASN A 370 21.77 12.01 19.26
CA ASN A 370 20.97 11.35 20.32
C ASN A 370 21.76 11.10 21.61
N GLN A 371 23.00 11.60 21.73
CA GLN A 371 23.86 11.46 22.91
C GLN A 371 24.03 10.01 23.38
N HIS A 372 24.08 9.05 22.44
CA HIS A 372 24.28 7.64 22.77
C HIS A 372 25.70 7.39 23.29
N ILE A 373 25.85 6.67 24.41
CA ILE A 373 27.16 6.45 25.04
C ILE A 373 27.49 4.98 25.35
N GLY A 374 26.53 4.06 25.17
CA GLY A 374 26.70 2.62 25.42
C GLY A 374 27.58 1.88 24.40
N GLY A 375 28.02 2.58 23.35
CA GLY A 375 28.80 2.04 22.25
C GLY A 375 27.96 1.27 21.22
N ILE A 376 28.63 0.76 20.18
CA ILE A 376 27.97 0.07 19.06
C ILE A 376 28.70 -1.21 18.66
N ILE A 377 27.93 -2.28 18.42
CA ILE A 377 28.43 -3.56 17.93
C ILE A 377 27.96 -3.72 16.49
N ILE A 378 28.91 -3.83 15.55
CA ILE A 378 28.64 -3.96 14.11
C ILE A 378 28.57 -5.44 13.75
N THR A 379 27.47 -5.84 13.10
CA THR A 379 27.23 -7.21 12.63
C THR A 379 26.44 -7.22 11.32
N GLY A 380 26.13 -8.40 10.76
CA GLY A 380 25.25 -8.51 9.60
C GLY A 380 25.67 -9.60 8.61
N ASP A 381 25.37 -9.37 7.34
CA ASP A 381 25.62 -10.31 6.24
C ASP A 381 27.11 -10.56 5.97
N PRO A 382 27.61 -11.82 6.06
CA PRO A 382 29.01 -12.15 5.81
C PRO A 382 29.56 -11.70 4.45
N ALA A 383 28.71 -11.46 3.44
CA ALA A 383 29.15 -10.92 2.16
C ALA A 383 29.86 -9.56 2.28
N GLY A 384 29.61 -8.82 3.37
CA GLY A 384 30.33 -7.57 3.69
C GLY A 384 31.84 -7.71 3.85
N LEU A 385 32.36 -8.93 4.04
CA LEU A 385 33.80 -9.23 4.10
C LEU A 385 34.44 -9.47 2.72
N ALA A 386 33.64 -9.50 1.64
CA ALA A 386 34.15 -9.76 0.30
C ALA A 386 35.21 -8.72 -0.10
N ARG A 387 36.33 -9.20 -0.65
CA ARG A 387 37.39 -8.34 -1.19
C ARG A 387 36.92 -7.68 -2.49
N SER A 388 37.23 -6.41 -2.67
CA SER A 388 37.04 -5.70 -3.94
C SER A 388 38.39 -5.49 -4.62
N THR A 389 38.42 -5.58 -5.95
CA THR A 389 39.61 -5.22 -6.75
C THR A 389 39.86 -3.71 -6.80
N GLN A 390 38.91 -2.91 -6.30
CA GLN A 390 38.97 -1.45 -6.32
C GLN A 390 39.45 -0.84 -4.99
N THR A 391 39.65 -1.66 -3.95
CA THR A 391 40.04 -1.20 -2.61
C THR A 391 41.34 -1.84 -2.15
N GLU A 392 42.06 -1.17 -1.25
CA GLU A 392 43.29 -1.71 -0.66
C GLU A 392 43.05 -3.03 0.08
N GLU A 393 44.11 -3.84 0.22
CA GLU A 393 44.03 -5.10 0.95
C GLU A 393 43.63 -4.85 2.43
N GLY A 394 42.60 -5.57 2.87
CA GLY A 394 42.04 -5.41 4.22
C GLY A 394 40.85 -4.46 4.32
N VAL A 395 40.55 -3.67 3.27
CA VAL A 395 39.36 -2.81 3.22
C VAL A 395 38.14 -3.61 2.75
N ASN A 396 37.08 -3.59 3.54
CA ASN A 396 35.77 -4.16 3.22
C ASN A 396 34.65 -3.32 3.86
N ASN A 397 33.39 -3.73 3.70
CA ASN A 397 32.28 -2.94 4.20
C ASN A 397 32.32 -2.75 5.73
N TYR A 398 32.71 -3.77 6.48
CA TYR A 398 32.78 -3.70 7.93
C TYR A 398 33.91 -2.78 8.42
N THR A 399 35.09 -2.82 7.78
CA THR A 399 36.18 -1.90 8.14
C THR A 399 35.80 -0.46 7.83
N ILE A 400 35.13 -0.21 6.70
CA ILE A 400 34.59 1.12 6.33
C ILE A 400 33.59 1.62 7.39
N ILE A 401 32.66 0.76 7.84
CA ILE A 401 31.69 1.13 8.88
C ILE A 401 32.42 1.52 10.18
N VAL A 402 33.36 0.68 10.62
CA VAL A 402 34.15 0.95 11.84
C VAL A 402 34.90 2.26 11.73
N ASP A 403 35.60 2.50 10.63
CA ASP A 403 36.40 3.71 10.44
C ASP A 403 35.54 4.97 10.44
N ASN A 404 34.36 4.92 9.81
CA ASN A 404 33.43 6.04 9.84
C ASN A 404 32.85 6.30 11.24
N MET A 405 32.52 5.25 11.98
CA MET A 405 31.89 5.33 13.31
C MET A 405 32.89 5.54 14.46
N LYS A 406 34.19 5.40 14.20
CA LYS A 406 35.24 5.44 15.23
C LYS A 406 35.31 6.82 15.88
N ASN A 407 34.93 6.88 17.15
CA ASN A 407 35.15 8.04 18.02
C ASN A 407 35.18 7.58 19.48
N ASN A 408 35.50 8.51 20.39
CA ASN A 408 35.64 8.24 21.83
C ASN A 408 34.34 7.81 22.53
N VAL A 409 33.20 8.00 21.86
CA VAL A 409 31.85 7.75 22.38
C VAL A 409 31.33 6.40 21.87
N LEU A 410 31.18 6.23 20.56
CA LEU A 410 30.54 5.06 19.95
C LEU A 410 31.40 3.78 19.99
N ARG A 411 32.73 3.91 20.02
CA ARG A 411 33.67 2.77 20.21
C ARG A 411 33.27 1.50 19.45
N PRO A 412 33.10 1.55 18.11
CA PRO A 412 32.53 0.46 17.32
C PRO A 412 33.35 -0.83 17.43
N ARG A 413 32.66 -1.97 17.55
CA ARG A 413 33.28 -3.31 17.59
C ARG A 413 32.61 -4.26 16.61
N ILE A 414 33.39 -4.94 15.78
CA ILE A 414 32.87 -5.94 14.86
C ILE A 414 32.61 -7.25 15.62
N LYS A 415 31.43 -7.85 15.42
CA LYS A 415 31.10 -9.20 15.84
C LYS A 415 30.35 -9.90 14.71
N LEU A 416 30.96 -10.93 14.12
CA LEU A 416 30.41 -11.64 12.96
C LEU A 416 30.33 -13.14 13.20
N LEU A 417 29.44 -13.79 12.47
CA LEU A 417 29.38 -15.25 12.39
C LEU A 417 30.62 -15.79 11.67
N GLN A 418 31.29 -16.77 12.26
CA GLN A 418 32.48 -17.39 11.66
C GLN A 418 32.15 -18.23 10.42
N LYS A 419 30.93 -18.79 10.36
CA LYS A 419 30.42 -19.58 9.25
C LYS A 419 28.96 -19.23 9.03
N GLN A 420 28.54 -19.12 7.76
CA GLN A 420 27.17 -18.83 7.41
C GLN A 420 26.26 -20.03 7.78
N PRO A 421 25.23 -19.83 8.63
CA PRO A 421 24.29 -20.87 8.99
C PRO A 421 23.38 -21.21 7.79
N PRO A 422 22.92 -22.48 7.65
CA PRO A 422 21.98 -22.85 6.58
C PRO A 422 20.69 -22.02 6.63
N GLN A 423 20.24 -21.50 5.47
CA GLN A 423 19.14 -20.54 5.42
C GLN A 423 17.81 -21.11 5.96
N SER A 424 17.49 -22.35 5.62
CA SER A 424 16.26 -23.00 6.11
C SER A 424 16.30 -23.17 7.63
N THR A 425 17.42 -23.61 8.19
CA THR A 425 17.56 -23.81 9.65
C THR A 425 17.52 -22.50 10.42
N ARG A 426 18.19 -21.44 9.94
CA ARG A 426 18.14 -20.12 10.62
C ARG A 426 16.74 -19.51 10.57
N LEU A 427 16.03 -19.66 9.44
CA LEU A 427 14.64 -19.19 9.31
C LEU A 427 13.71 -19.87 10.32
N GLU A 428 13.81 -21.20 10.46
CA GLU A 428 13.00 -21.92 11.46
C GLU A 428 13.37 -21.55 12.90
N PHE A 429 14.64 -21.25 13.17
CA PHE A 429 15.03 -20.73 14.47
C PHE A 429 14.40 -19.36 14.76
N VAL A 430 14.35 -18.45 13.77
CA VAL A 430 13.65 -17.17 13.94
C VAL A 430 12.16 -17.40 14.21
N ASN A 431 11.49 -18.28 13.46
CA ASN A 431 10.10 -18.65 13.72
C ASN A 431 9.91 -19.24 15.13
N ALA A 432 10.86 -20.04 15.62
CA ALA A 432 10.82 -20.57 16.98
C ALA A 432 10.94 -19.45 18.02
N ILE A 433 11.86 -18.50 17.84
CA ILE A 433 12.02 -17.34 18.73
C ILE A 433 10.76 -16.46 18.74
N LEU A 434 10.15 -16.20 17.57
CA LEU A 434 8.87 -15.49 17.47
C LEU A 434 7.76 -16.23 18.24
N ASN A 435 7.80 -17.56 18.26
CA ASN A 435 6.88 -18.37 19.05
C ASN A 435 7.28 -18.52 20.54
N GLY A 436 8.32 -17.84 21.01
CA GLY A 436 8.71 -17.86 22.42
C GLY A 436 9.72 -18.95 22.82
N PHE A 437 10.43 -19.54 21.84
CA PHE A 437 11.44 -20.57 22.09
C PHE A 437 12.47 -20.12 23.13
N ASP A 438 12.83 -21.03 24.04
CA ASP A 438 13.76 -20.79 25.13
C ASP A 438 13.35 -19.60 26.05
N GLY A 439 12.06 -19.20 26.01
CA GLY A 439 11.52 -18.11 26.81
C GLY A 439 11.82 -16.71 26.26
N TRP A 440 12.35 -16.61 25.04
CA TRP A 440 12.63 -15.31 24.40
C TRP A 440 11.34 -14.60 23.97
N LYS A 441 11.34 -13.27 24.07
CA LYS A 441 10.28 -12.42 23.54
C LYS A 441 10.90 -11.44 22.55
N PHE A 442 10.42 -11.47 21.31
CA PHE A 442 10.80 -10.51 20.29
C PHE A 442 9.77 -9.38 20.23
N MET A 443 10.24 -8.14 20.19
CA MET A 443 9.43 -6.94 19.97
C MET A 443 10.15 -6.04 18.97
N ALA A 444 9.40 -5.47 18.04
CA ALA A 444 9.86 -4.50 17.08
C ALA A 444 9.03 -3.21 17.21
N ASP A 445 9.69 -2.07 17.02
CA ASP A 445 8.98 -0.80 16.95
C ASP A 445 8.04 -0.81 15.74
N LEU A 446 6.79 -0.37 15.93
CA LEU A 446 5.78 -0.32 14.87
C LEU A 446 6.24 0.52 13.65
N ARG A 447 7.20 1.43 13.83
CA ARG A 447 7.80 2.23 12.74
C ARG A 447 8.78 1.46 11.86
N CYS A 448 9.20 0.24 12.24
CA CYS A 448 10.03 -0.64 11.41
C CYS A 448 9.20 -1.29 10.28
N ARG A 449 8.79 -0.47 9.31
CA ARG A 449 7.78 -0.81 8.30
C ARG A 449 8.33 -1.72 7.21
N LYS A 450 9.55 -1.47 6.72
CA LYS A 450 10.17 -2.34 5.71
C LYS A 450 10.55 -3.70 6.30
N PHE A 451 10.95 -3.73 7.56
CA PHE A 451 11.11 -4.97 8.29
C PHE A 451 9.77 -5.70 8.39
N THR A 452 8.69 -5.00 8.76
CA THR A 452 7.35 -5.59 8.82
C THR A 452 6.89 -6.14 7.47
N GLU A 453 7.14 -5.42 6.38
CA GLU A 453 6.89 -5.89 5.01
C GLU A 453 7.66 -7.19 4.72
N ASP A 454 8.94 -7.27 5.08
CA ASP A 454 9.72 -8.50 4.93
C ASP A 454 9.12 -9.66 5.73
N MET A 455 8.74 -9.44 6.99
CA MET A 455 8.18 -10.49 7.85
C MET A 455 6.87 -11.05 7.29
N ILE A 456 6.04 -10.20 6.67
CA ILE A 456 4.71 -10.56 6.18
C ILE A 456 4.75 -11.12 4.74
N TYR A 457 5.57 -10.56 3.87
CA TYR A 457 5.49 -10.84 2.43
C TYR A 457 6.63 -11.69 1.88
N GLN A 458 7.75 -11.86 2.60
CA GLN A 458 8.81 -12.75 2.16
C GLN A 458 8.26 -14.18 2.07
N GLN A 459 8.33 -14.78 0.88
CA GLN A 459 7.84 -16.15 0.66
C GLN A 459 8.94 -17.18 0.87
N LYS A 460 8.53 -18.43 1.13
CA LYS A 460 9.39 -19.60 1.24
C LYS A 460 9.21 -20.52 0.03
N ASN A 461 10.31 -21.03 -0.51
CA ASN A 461 10.33 -22.03 -1.59
C ASN A 461 10.03 -23.44 -1.02
N SER A 462 9.75 -24.40 -1.89
CA SER A 462 9.47 -25.80 -1.50
C SER A 462 10.66 -26.50 -0.81
N ASP A 463 11.89 -26.08 -1.08
CA ASP A 463 13.12 -26.55 -0.43
C ASP A 463 13.38 -25.90 0.94
N GLY A 464 12.49 -25.00 1.35
CA GLY A 464 12.53 -24.26 2.60
C GLY A 464 13.44 -23.04 2.62
N THR A 465 14.03 -22.67 1.49
CA THR A 465 14.78 -21.40 1.33
C THR A 465 13.84 -20.21 1.10
N LYS A 466 14.34 -18.99 1.27
CA LYS A 466 13.56 -17.77 0.98
C LYS A 466 13.48 -17.54 -0.53
N SER A 467 12.31 -17.17 -1.04
CA SER A 467 12.11 -16.83 -2.45
C SER A 467 12.86 -15.55 -2.83
N LYS A 468 13.75 -15.63 -3.82
CA LYS A 468 14.52 -14.49 -4.35
C LYS A 468 13.95 -13.92 -5.63
N LYS A 469 12.61 -13.88 -5.73
CA LYS A 469 11.93 -13.41 -6.95
C LYS A 469 12.23 -11.93 -7.17
N LYS A 470 12.87 -11.62 -8.30
CA LYS A 470 13.13 -10.24 -8.71
C LYS A 470 11.92 -9.64 -9.39
N VAL A 471 11.58 -8.41 -9.02
CA VAL A 471 10.53 -7.58 -9.62
C VAL A 471 11.16 -6.42 -10.38
N LEU A 472 10.48 -5.92 -11.39
CA LEU A 472 10.90 -4.71 -12.09
C LEU A 472 10.60 -3.50 -11.21
N ASN A 473 11.62 -2.71 -10.87
CA ASN A 473 11.45 -1.43 -10.22
C ASN A 473 10.97 -0.40 -11.26
N PRO A 474 9.74 0.13 -11.14
CA PRO A 474 9.19 1.04 -12.14
C PRO A 474 9.90 2.40 -12.18
N LYS A 475 10.64 2.78 -11.14
CA LYS A 475 11.37 4.05 -11.07
C LYS A 475 12.76 3.95 -11.70
N THR A 476 13.48 2.86 -11.47
CA THR A 476 14.86 2.69 -11.96
C THR A 476 14.95 1.84 -13.22
N GLY A 477 13.90 1.09 -13.57
CA GLY A 477 13.90 0.11 -14.65
C GLY A 477 14.72 -1.15 -14.35
N GLY A 478 15.38 -1.23 -13.19
CA GLY A 478 16.18 -2.38 -12.75
C GLY A 478 15.34 -3.52 -12.18
N LYS A 479 15.87 -4.75 -12.20
CA LYS A 479 15.27 -5.90 -11.50
C LYS A 479 15.86 -6.01 -10.10
N GLU A 480 15.01 -5.98 -9.07
CA GLU A 480 15.43 -6.03 -7.67
C GLU A 480 14.63 -7.06 -6.87
N GLU A 481 15.24 -7.61 -5.83
CA GLU A 481 14.56 -8.48 -4.86
C GLU A 481 13.74 -7.57 -3.96
N LYS A 482 12.41 -7.76 -3.93
CA LYS A 482 11.52 -6.81 -3.24
C LYS A 482 11.58 -6.93 -1.71
N TYR A 483 11.81 -8.14 -1.22
CA TYR A 483 11.75 -8.50 0.18
C TYR A 483 12.99 -9.30 0.58
N GLY A 484 13.23 -9.41 1.88
CA GLY A 484 14.22 -10.31 2.48
C GLY A 484 15.50 -9.62 2.96
N HIS A 485 15.59 -8.29 2.88
CA HIS A 485 16.80 -7.54 3.22
C HIS A 485 16.93 -7.36 4.73
N LEU A 486 15.91 -6.81 5.39
CA LEU A 486 15.92 -6.52 6.83
C LEU A 486 15.72 -7.81 7.64
N SER A 487 14.91 -8.72 7.12
CA SER A 487 14.67 -9.98 7.81
C SER A 487 15.88 -10.93 7.75
N ASP A 488 16.73 -10.87 6.72
CA ASP A 488 18.02 -11.57 6.73
C ASP A 488 18.98 -11.01 7.79
N ILE A 489 18.96 -9.70 8.05
CA ILE A 489 19.72 -9.10 9.17
C ILE A 489 19.24 -9.70 10.49
N LEU A 490 17.92 -9.80 10.70
CA LEU A 490 17.37 -10.39 11.92
C LEU A 490 17.86 -11.83 12.11
N ASP A 491 17.83 -12.67 11.06
CA ASP A 491 18.34 -14.04 11.11
C ASP A 491 19.78 -14.07 11.64
N TYR A 492 20.67 -13.24 11.06
CA TYR A 492 22.08 -13.22 11.44
C TYR A 492 22.28 -12.73 12.88
N VAL A 493 21.56 -11.69 13.29
CA VAL A 493 21.63 -11.13 14.64
C VAL A 493 21.18 -12.18 15.66
N LEU A 494 20.02 -12.83 15.44
CA LEU A 494 19.49 -13.81 16.38
C LEU A 494 20.41 -15.03 16.52
N VAL A 495 20.94 -15.56 15.42
CA VAL A 495 21.89 -16.69 15.48
C VAL A 495 23.16 -16.30 16.25
N LEU A 496 23.68 -15.09 16.03
CA LEU A 496 24.93 -14.65 16.63
C LEU A 496 24.81 -14.31 18.12
N PHE A 497 23.73 -13.62 18.52
CA PHE A 497 23.57 -13.11 19.88
C PHE A 497 22.80 -14.06 20.79
N LEU A 498 22.02 -15.00 20.24
CA LEU A 498 21.36 -16.07 20.99
C LEU A 498 22.04 -17.42 20.73
N CYS A 499 23.37 -17.44 20.69
CA CYS A 499 24.15 -18.60 20.25
C CYS A 499 23.88 -19.88 21.07
N ASP A 500 23.58 -19.77 22.37
CA ASP A 500 23.22 -20.92 23.21
C ASP A 500 21.82 -21.46 22.87
N SER A 501 20.85 -20.58 22.63
CA SER A 501 19.51 -20.98 22.14
C SER A 501 19.60 -21.61 20.75
N TRP A 502 20.42 -21.04 19.86
CA TRP A 502 20.67 -21.58 18.54
C TRP A 502 21.26 -23.00 18.62
N ARG A 503 22.28 -23.23 19.45
CA ARG A 503 22.84 -24.57 19.68
C ARG A 503 21.80 -25.55 20.23
N ARG A 504 20.97 -25.12 21.19
CA ARG A 504 19.86 -25.94 21.71
C ARG A 504 18.86 -26.30 20.61
N PHE A 505 18.49 -25.33 19.78
CA PHE A 505 17.57 -25.54 18.65
C PHE A 505 18.14 -26.54 17.63
N GLN A 506 19.42 -26.42 17.27
CA GLN A 506 20.07 -27.36 16.34
C GLN A 506 20.15 -28.80 16.88
N ASN A 507 20.22 -28.97 18.20
CA ASN A 507 20.30 -30.28 18.85
C ASN A 507 18.93 -30.94 19.06
N GLN A 508 17.82 -30.20 18.92
CA GLN A 508 16.49 -30.80 18.90
C GLN A 508 16.33 -31.53 17.56
N LYS A 509 15.90 -32.80 17.60
CA LYS A 509 15.38 -33.49 16.41
C LYS A 509 14.02 -32.87 16.07
N THR A 510 14.01 -31.62 15.66
CA THR A 510 12.82 -30.98 15.13
C THR A 510 12.64 -31.59 13.75
N THR A 511 11.67 -32.50 13.62
CA THR A 511 11.10 -32.79 12.31
C THR A 511 10.70 -31.43 11.75
N ILE A 512 11.35 -31.00 10.68
CA ILE A 512 10.95 -29.77 9.98
C ILE A 512 9.56 -30.09 9.44
N GLU A 513 8.52 -29.75 10.20
CA GLU A 513 7.15 -29.76 9.69
C GLU A 513 7.07 -28.61 8.69
N THR A 514 7.52 -28.90 7.48
CA THR A 514 7.15 -28.11 6.32
C THR A 514 5.64 -28.25 6.24
N TYR A 515 4.90 -27.18 6.56
CA TYR A 515 3.49 -27.09 6.22
C TYR A 515 3.40 -27.11 4.69
N THR A 516 3.38 -28.30 4.10
CA THR A 516 2.88 -28.55 2.75
C THR A 516 1.37 -28.60 2.86
N ALA A 517 0.75 -27.42 3.03
CA ALA A 517 -0.63 -27.29 2.59
C ALA A 517 -0.66 -27.70 1.10
N PRO A 518 -1.57 -28.57 0.65
CA PRO A 518 -1.77 -28.78 -0.77
C PRO A 518 -1.94 -27.41 -1.41
N VAL A 519 -1.34 -27.20 -2.57
CA VAL A 519 -1.69 -26.07 -3.44
C VAL A 519 -3.12 -26.31 -3.91
N TYR A 520 -4.08 -26.11 -3.00
CA TYR A 520 -5.38 -25.64 -3.41
C TYR A 520 -5.10 -24.23 -3.88
N ASN A 521 -5.52 -23.92 -5.11
CA ASN A 521 -5.68 -22.55 -5.58
C ASN A 521 -6.55 -21.82 -4.53
N THR A 522 -5.92 -21.27 -3.51
CA THR A 522 -6.58 -20.53 -2.44
C THR A 522 -6.94 -19.20 -3.03
N PHE A 523 -8.17 -19.18 -3.52
CA PHE A 523 -9.06 -18.05 -3.68
C PHE A 523 -8.38 -16.76 -4.15
N GLU A 524 -8.45 -16.57 -5.46
CA GLU A 524 -8.77 -15.27 -6.03
C GLU A 524 -9.86 -14.59 -5.18
N TYR A 525 -9.45 -13.63 -4.35
CA TYR A 525 -10.29 -12.51 -3.96
C TYR A 525 -9.83 -11.28 -4.75
#